data_AF-A4YGE1-F1
#
_entry.id   AF-A4YGE1-F1
#
_cell.length_a   1.000
_cell.length_b   1.000
_cell.length_c   1.000
_cell.angle_alpha   90.00
_cell.angle_beta   90.00
_cell.angle_gamma   90.00
#
_symmetry.space_group_name_H-M   'P 1'
#
loop_
_entity.id
_entity.type
_entity.pdbx_description
1 polymer ?
#
loop_
_entity_poly.entity_id
_entity_poly.type
_entity_poly.pdbx_seq_one_letter_code
_entity_poly.pdbx_strand_id
1 'polypeptide(L)'
;MEIKEFIEGNKKTIILDEDLHRIITFRIDRETNKRLEELSAKLNVTKTKLILNMIMKFLAEDEQRRILILQYPVTINSNSIIGVRVTESLLSMFIEKVPTEYPYTVALRKIVTFYTNDIRENIL
;
A
#
# COMPACT_ATOMS: atom_id res chain seq x y z
N MET A 1 -12.28 3.14 -18.36
CA MET A 1 -13.58 3.61 -17.84
C MET A 1 -14.62 2.80 -18.58
N GLU A 2 -15.14 1.75 -17.95
CA GLU A 2 -16.23 0.98 -18.55
C GLU A 2 -17.55 1.48 -17.96
N ILE A 3 -18.44 1.92 -18.84
CA ILE A 3 -19.79 2.31 -18.48
C ILE A 3 -20.66 1.10 -18.82
N LYS A 4 -21.24 0.45 -17.81
CA LYS A 4 -22.29 -0.55 -18.03
C LYS A 4 -23.62 0.14 -17.88
N GLU A 5 -24.26 0.41 -19.00
CA GLU A 5 -25.62 0.95 -19.04
C GLU A 5 -26.61 -0.20 -18.91
N PHE A 6 -27.51 -0.13 -17.94
CA PHE A 6 -28.67 -1.00 -17.86
C PHE A 6 -29.93 -0.15 -18.01
N ILE A 7 -30.78 -0.51 -18.98
CA ILE A 7 -32.04 0.18 -19.25
C ILE A 7 -33.17 -0.72 -18.77
N GLU A 8 -33.80 -0.36 -17.66
CA GLU A 8 -35.03 -0.98 -17.19
C GLU A 8 -36.16 0.06 -17.21
N GLY A 9 -36.96 0.06 -18.28
CA GLY A 9 -37.98 1.07 -18.54
C GLY A 9 -37.40 2.47 -18.81
N ASN A 10 -38.06 3.52 -18.31
CA ASN A 10 -37.66 4.93 -18.48
C ASN A 10 -36.63 5.43 -17.43
N LYS A 11 -36.06 4.54 -16.62
CA LYS A 11 -35.02 4.90 -15.64
C LYS A 11 -33.65 4.48 -16.19
N LYS A 12 -32.79 5.48 -16.44
CA LYS A 12 -31.37 5.27 -16.71
C LYS A 12 -30.64 5.18 -15.38
N THR A 13 -30.27 3.97 -14.97
CA THR A 13 -29.43 3.77 -13.78
C THR A 13 -27.98 3.71 -14.24
N ILE A 14 -27.19 4.72 -13.90
CA ILE A 14 -25.75 4.70 -14.08
C ILE A 14 -25.17 4.09 -12.82
N ILE A 15 -24.68 2.85 -12.90
CA ILE A 15 -23.89 2.26 -11.82
C ILE A 15 -22.45 2.70 -12.08
N LEU A 16 -22.00 3.70 -11.33
CA LEU A 16 -20.59 4.01 -11.20
C LEU A 16 -19.98 2.86 -10.40
N ASP A 17 -18.99 2.18 -10.96
CA ASP A 17 -18.19 1.19 -10.23
C ASP A 17 -17.35 1.97 -9.19
N GLU A 18 -17.99 2.34 -8.09
CA GLU A 18 -17.43 3.17 -7.02
C GLU A 18 -16.63 2.29 -6.06
N ASP A 19 -15.52 1.73 -6.54
CA ASP A 19 -14.46 1.44 -5.59
C ASP A 19 -14.02 2.80 -5.01
N LEU A 20 -14.49 3.11 -3.79
CA LEU A 20 -14.08 4.30 -3.08
C LEU A 20 -12.58 4.20 -2.84
N HIS A 21 -11.84 5.20 -3.31
CA HIS A 21 -10.39 5.27 -3.14
C HIS A 21 -10.03 6.34 -2.11
N ARG A 22 -9.09 6.01 -1.23
CA ARG A 22 -8.45 6.97 -0.32
C ARG A 22 -7.01 7.18 -0.71
N ILE A 23 -6.51 8.39 -0.45
CA ILE A 23 -5.08 8.70 -0.55
C ILE A 23 -4.50 8.62 0.85
N ILE A 24 -3.53 7.72 1.03
CA ILE A 24 -2.78 7.60 2.28
C ILE A 24 -1.41 8.21 2.07
N THR A 25 -1.07 9.17 2.92
CA THR A 25 0.21 9.87 2.86
C THR A 25 1.07 9.49 4.05
N PHE A 26 2.31 9.08 3.80
CA PHE A 26 3.29 8.77 4.85
C PHE A 26 4.69 9.23 4.46
N ARG A 27 5.57 9.32 5.47
CA ARG A 27 6.97 9.72 5.31
C ARG A 27 7.87 8.50 5.39
N ILE A 28 8.90 8.46 4.57
CA ILE A 28 10.01 7.50 4.65
C ILE A 28 11.34 8.27 4.58
N ASP A 29 12.43 7.64 4.98
CA ASP A 29 13.76 8.22 4.83
C ASP A 29 14.21 8.24 3.35
N ARG A 30 15.25 9.03 3.08
CA ARG A 30 15.77 9.24 1.73
C ARG A 30 16.33 7.97 1.10
N GLU A 31 16.96 7.10 1.88
CA GLU A 31 17.56 5.86 1.37
C GLU A 31 16.46 4.88 0.94
N THR A 32 15.44 4.71 1.78
CA THR A 32 14.24 3.94 1.45
C THR A 32 13.56 4.48 0.18
N ASN A 33 13.40 5.80 0.04
CA ASN A 33 12.77 6.37 -1.17
C ASN A 33 13.61 6.12 -2.42
N LYS A 34 14.94 6.26 -2.33
CA LYS A 34 15.85 5.99 -3.43
C LYS A 34 15.78 4.52 -3.87
N ARG A 35 15.83 3.58 -2.92
CA ARG A 35 15.69 2.14 -3.22
C ARG A 35 14.33 1.81 -3.83
N LEU A 36 13.25 2.43 -3.33
CA LEU A 36 11.92 2.28 -3.91
C LEU A 36 11.86 2.80 -5.36
N GLU A 37 12.52 3.92 -5.66
CA GLU A 37 12.67 4.44 -7.03
C GLU A 37 13.38 3.43 -7.94
N GLU A 38 14.54 2.94 -7.51
CA GLU A 38 15.33 1.95 -8.24
C GLU A 38 14.56 0.66 -8.50
N LEU A 39 13.86 0.12 -7.49
CA LEU A 39 13.02 -1.06 -7.63
C LEU A 39 11.85 -0.82 -8.57
N SER A 40 11.15 0.31 -8.44
CA SER A 40 10.03 0.64 -9.31
C SER A 40 10.46 0.75 -10.79
N ALA A 41 11.64 1.33 -11.04
CA ALA A 41 12.22 1.42 -12.37
C ALA A 41 12.66 0.04 -12.89
N LYS A 42 13.37 -0.76 -12.08
CA LYS A 42 13.82 -2.12 -12.43
C LYS A 42 12.64 -3.01 -12.82
N LEU A 43 11.51 -2.88 -12.13
CA LEU A 43 10.31 -3.69 -12.33
C LEU A 43 9.32 -3.10 -13.33
N ASN A 44 9.60 -1.91 -13.89
CA ASN A 44 8.70 -1.19 -14.78
C ASN A 44 7.27 -1.02 -14.21
N VAL A 45 7.17 -0.63 -12.93
CA VAL A 45 5.90 -0.37 -12.23
C VAL A 45 5.95 0.98 -11.51
N THR A 46 4.78 1.57 -11.22
CA THR A 46 4.73 2.78 -10.39
C THR A 46 5.06 2.46 -8.94
N LYS A 47 5.60 3.44 -8.19
CA LYS A 47 5.79 3.31 -6.74
C LYS A 47 4.50 2.94 -6.02
N THR A 48 3.36 3.51 -6.43
CA THR A 48 2.04 3.18 -5.90
C THR A 48 1.74 1.69 -6.05
N LYS A 49 1.90 1.14 -7.25
CA LYS A 49 1.66 -0.30 -7.50
C LYS A 49 2.62 -1.16 -6.69
N LEU A 50 3.90 -0.77 -6.61
CA LEU A 50 4.90 -1.49 -5.83
C LEU A 50 4.56 -1.51 -4.32
N ILE A 51 4.14 -0.37 -3.76
CA ILE A 51 3.73 -0.29 -2.36
C ILE A 51 2.44 -1.09 -2.12
N LEU A 52 1.47 -1.04 -3.03
CA LEU A 52 0.27 -1.87 -2.93
C LEU A 52 0.61 -3.36 -2.90
N ASN A 53 1.56 -3.80 -3.73
CA ASN A 53 2.05 -5.19 -3.68
C ASN A 53 2.71 -5.52 -2.34
N MET A 54 3.51 -4.60 -1.77
CA MET A 54 4.09 -4.77 -0.43
C MET A 54 3.02 -4.89 0.66
N ILE A 55 1.94 -4.11 0.59
CA ILE A 55 0.80 -4.19 1.51
C ILE A 55 0.09 -5.54 1.34
N MET A 56 -0.23 -5.94 0.11
CA MET A 56 -0.87 -7.23 -0.17
C MET A 56 -0.02 -8.40 0.32
N LYS A 57 1.30 -8.33 0.12
CA LYS A 57 2.24 -9.33 0.64
C LYS A 57 2.20 -9.38 2.17
N PHE A 58 2.30 -8.23 2.84
CA PHE A 58 2.19 -8.15 4.31
C PHE A 58 0.90 -8.79 4.83
N LEU A 59 -0.24 -8.58 4.14
CA LEU A 59 -1.52 -9.18 4.53
C LEU A 59 -1.56 -10.70 4.36
N ALA A 60 -0.80 -11.22 3.39
CA ALA A 60 -0.67 -12.65 3.13
C ALA A 60 0.36 -13.35 4.04
N GLU A 61 1.28 -12.63 4.68
CA GLU A 61 2.22 -13.19 5.65
C GLU A 61 1.48 -13.81 6.86
N ASP A 62 2.09 -14.77 7.54
CA ASP A 62 1.59 -15.24 8.84
C ASP A 62 1.76 -14.17 9.94
N GLU A 63 1.14 -14.39 11.09
CA GLU A 63 1.16 -13.43 12.19
C GLU A 63 2.58 -13.16 12.73
N GLN A 64 3.41 -14.19 12.89
CA GLN A 64 4.76 -14.03 13.41
C GLN A 64 5.60 -13.18 12.46
N ARG A 65 5.48 -13.43 11.16
CA ARG A 65 6.18 -12.66 10.13
C ARG A 65 5.69 -11.22 10.04
N ARG A 66 4.38 -10.96 10.19
CA ARG A 66 3.84 -9.58 10.30
C ARG A 66 4.42 -8.84 11.49
N ILE A 67 4.47 -9.46 12.67
CA ILE A 67 5.05 -8.85 13.87
C ILE A 67 6.53 -8.49 13.64
N LEU A 68 7.31 -9.38 13.03
CA LEU A 68 8.71 -9.11 12.68
C LEU A 68 8.85 -7.89 11.76
N ILE A 69 8.02 -7.79 10.71
CA ILE A 69 8.02 -6.65 9.79
C ILE A 69 7.70 -5.35 10.53
N LEU A 70 6.72 -5.38 11.45
CA LEU A 70 6.34 -4.21 12.24
C LEU A 70 7.36 -3.85 13.33
N GLN A 71 8.25 -4.75 13.70
CA GLN A 71 9.39 -4.43 14.57
C GLN A 71 10.55 -3.77 13.82
N TYR A 72 10.53 -3.74 12.48
CA TYR A 72 11.64 -3.21 11.70
C TYR A 72 11.97 -1.75 12.09
N PRO A 73 13.26 -1.43 12.33
CA PRO A 73 13.66 -0.09 12.70
C PRO A 73 13.43 0.87 11.54
N VAL A 74 12.82 2.02 11.84
CA VAL A 74 12.57 3.07 10.84
C VAL A 74 13.09 4.39 11.35
N THR A 75 13.83 5.10 10.51
CA THR A 75 14.26 6.46 10.79
C THR A 75 13.29 7.43 10.15
N ILE A 76 12.75 8.37 10.93
CA ILE A 76 11.94 9.47 10.38
C ILE A 76 12.91 10.61 10.04
N ASN A 77 13.57 10.54 8.87
CA ASN A 77 14.33 11.67 8.35
C ASN A 77 13.48 12.37 7.27
N SER A 78 13.16 13.64 7.52
CA SER A 78 11.91 14.35 7.20
C SER A 78 11.56 14.60 5.72
N ASN A 79 12.29 14.07 4.74
CA ASN A 79 12.33 14.73 3.43
C ASN A 79 11.64 14.00 2.27
N SER A 80 11.09 12.79 2.45
CA SER A 80 10.34 12.09 1.40
C SER A 80 8.90 11.77 1.82
N ILE A 81 7.93 12.40 1.15
CA ILE A 81 6.50 12.18 1.33
C ILE A 81 6.01 11.30 0.19
N ILE A 82 5.32 10.21 0.52
CA ILE A 82 4.68 9.31 -0.45
C ILE A 82 3.17 9.35 -0.23
N GLY A 83 2.43 9.58 -1.31
CA GLY A 83 0.98 9.39 -1.37
C GLY A 83 0.66 8.13 -2.18
N VAL A 84 -0.16 7.24 -1.61
CA VAL A 84 -0.62 6.00 -2.25
C VAL A 84 -2.13 6.04 -2.35
N ARG A 85 -2.66 5.81 -3.55
CA ARG A 85 -4.10 5.64 -3.78
C ARG A 85 -4.46 4.18 -3.50
N VAL A 86 -5.33 3.94 -2.52
CA VAL A 86 -5.72 2.62 -2.03
C VAL A 86 -7.25 2.53 -2.03
N THR A 87 -7.82 1.36 -2.35
CA THR A 87 -9.26 1.13 -2.20
C THR A 87 -9.65 1.08 -0.72
N GLU A 88 -10.89 1.46 -0.40
CA GLU A 88 -11.39 1.37 0.99
C GLU A 88 -11.41 -0.07 1.51
N SER A 89 -11.68 -1.05 0.64
CA SER A 89 -11.65 -2.47 1.00
C SER A 89 -10.26 -2.93 1.45
N LEU A 90 -9.22 -2.61 0.65
CA LEU A 90 -7.84 -2.93 0.99
C LEU A 90 -7.38 -2.20 2.25
N LEU A 91 -7.75 -0.93 2.40
CA LEU A 91 -7.45 -0.17 3.61
C LEU A 91 -8.09 -0.78 4.85
N SER A 92 -9.34 -1.24 4.76
CA SER A 92 -10.05 -1.86 5.89
C SER A 92 -9.38 -3.17 6.30
N MET A 93 -9.11 -4.06 5.35
CA MET A 93 -8.35 -5.30 5.60
C MET A 93 -6.98 -5.02 6.22
N PHE A 94 -6.31 -3.96 5.74
CA PHE A 94 -5.03 -3.56 6.29
C PHE A 94 -5.13 -3.13 7.74
N ILE A 95 -6.08 -2.25 8.08
CA ILE A 95 -6.27 -1.76 9.45
C ILE A 95 -6.60 -2.91 10.41
N GLU A 96 -7.43 -3.86 10.01
CA GLU A 96 -7.80 -5.03 10.84
C GLU A 96 -6.61 -5.96 11.15
N LYS A 97 -5.62 -6.04 10.25
CA LYS A 97 -4.45 -6.92 10.39
C LYS A 97 -3.26 -6.27 11.10
N VAL A 98 -3.29 -4.95 11.29
CA VAL A 98 -2.26 -4.22 12.00
C VAL A 98 -2.56 -4.28 13.51
N PRO A 99 -1.62 -4.78 14.35
CA PRO A 99 -1.76 -4.74 15.80
C PRO A 99 -1.99 -3.31 16.31
N THR A 100 -2.84 -3.17 17.33
CA THR A 100 -3.31 -1.87 17.83
C THR A 100 -2.19 -0.98 18.38
N GLU A 101 -1.03 -1.55 18.72
CA GLU A 101 0.15 -0.82 19.19
C GLU A 101 0.80 0.03 18.09
N TYR A 102 0.49 -0.22 16.82
CA TYR A 102 1.04 0.51 15.68
C TYR A 102 -0.04 1.35 15.00
N PRO A 103 0.08 2.69 14.99
CA PRO A 103 -0.72 3.52 14.10
C PRO A 103 -0.56 3.03 12.66
N TYR A 104 -1.65 2.86 11.91
CA TYR A 104 -1.62 2.23 10.58
C TYR A 104 -0.65 2.95 9.60
N THR A 105 -0.47 4.27 9.72
CA THR A 105 0.52 5.03 8.93
C THR A 105 1.98 4.71 9.29
N VAL A 106 2.25 4.35 10.56
CA VAL A 106 3.55 3.88 11.04
C VAL A 106 3.79 2.44 10.58
N ALA A 107 2.75 1.59 10.62
CA ALA A 107 2.81 0.24 10.08
C ALA A 107 3.14 0.26 8.57
N LEU A 108 2.45 1.09 7.77
CA LEU A 108 2.76 1.27 6.35
C LEU A 108 4.20 1.66 6.09
N ARG A 109 4.72 2.64 6.85
CA ARG A 109 6.13 3.02 6.76
C ARG A 109 7.05 1.82 6.99
N LYS A 110 6.82 1.08 8.07
CA LYS A 110 7.65 -0.08 8.44
C LYS A 110 7.60 -1.17 7.38
N ILE A 111 6.43 -1.46 6.82
CA ILE A 111 6.24 -2.43 5.74
C ILE A 111 7.02 -2.00 4.49
N VAL A 112 6.87 -0.74 4.07
CA VAL A 112 7.57 -0.23 2.90
C VAL A 112 9.07 -0.26 3.13
N THR A 113 9.57 0.27 4.24
CA THR A 113 11.00 0.24 4.57
C THR A 113 11.53 -1.18 4.66
N PHE A 114 10.79 -2.10 5.27
CA PHE A 114 11.18 -3.50 5.37
C PHE A 114 11.35 -4.10 3.97
N TYR A 115 10.33 -4.07 3.13
CA TYR A 115 10.40 -4.74 1.82
C TYR A 115 11.30 -4.02 0.81
N THR A 116 11.52 -2.71 0.93
CA THR A 116 12.50 -2.02 0.07
C THR A 116 13.93 -2.33 0.45
N ASN A 117 14.20 -2.59 1.75
CA ASN A 117 15.56 -2.75 2.26
C ASN A 117 15.95 -4.21 2.49
N ASP A 118 14.98 -5.08 2.79
CA ASP A 118 15.11 -6.52 2.86
C ASP A 118 14.87 -7.11 1.47
N ILE A 119 15.97 -7.38 0.77
CA ILE A 119 15.99 -7.94 -0.59
C ILE A 119 15.75 -9.47 -0.50
N ARG A 120 14.66 -9.90 0.16
CA ARG A 120 14.01 -11.17 -0.21
C ARG A 120 13.19 -10.86 -1.46
N GLU A 121 13.83 -10.96 -2.63
CA GLU A 121 13.41 -10.51 -3.98
C GLU A 121 12.01 -10.90 -4.49
N ASN A 122 11.14 -11.51 -3.70
CA ASN A 122 9.82 -11.96 -4.12
C ASN A 122 8.71 -10.97 -3.72
N ILE A 123 8.84 -9.68 -4.03
CA ILE A 123 7.71 -8.72 -3.93
C ILE A 123 6.78 -8.87 -5.16
N LEU A 124 7.18 -9.72 -6.11
CA LEU A 124 6.45 -10.13 -7.31
C LEU A 124 5.73 -11.46 -7.08
#